data_AF-A0A6A2XGV8-F1
#
_entry.id   AF-A0A6A2XGV8-F1
#
_cell.length_a   1.000
_cell.length_b   1.000
_cell.length_c   1.000
_cell.angle_alpha   90.00
_cell.angle_beta   90.00
_cell.angle_gamma   90.00
#
_symmetry.space_group_name_H-M   'P 1'
#
loop_
_entity.id
_entity.type
_entity.pdbx_description
1 polymer ?
#
loop_
_entity_poly.entity_id
_entity_poly.type
_entity_poly.pdbx_seq_one_letter_code
_entity_poly.pdbx_strand_id
1 'polypeptide(L)'
;METPPPKSEVTVINLKPIEATPESFKEFGQVIGASPDGELFGPNDAQLDLSKGIPRFYIMNLQSQLLRFSMITHHASVTQCLGSIGGHVWYLGVAKPSLVDSKEVEKEKGKIAVQSRFGHFYLLQPLMMFMFSEFPVLSLLNFIAEHGMPGLCLKQMQWTSTT
;
A
#
# COMPACT_ATOMS: atom_id res chain seq x y z
N MET A 1 27.41 14.63 -31.70
CA MET A 1 27.00 15.17 -30.40
C MET A 1 25.59 14.68 -30.17
N GLU A 2 25.41 13.61 -29.40
CA GLU A 2 24.07 13.12 -29.06
C GLU A 2 23.47 14.07 -28.04
N THR A 3 22.29 14.61 -28.36
CA THR A 3 21.49 15.42 -27.45
C THR A 3 21.08 14.58 -26.24
N PRO A 4 21.27 15.07 -25.01
CA PRO A 4 20.85 14.33 -23.83
C PRO A 4 19.33 14.12 -23.88
N PRO A 5 18.82 12.96 -23.42
CA PRO A 5 17.40 12.67 -23.46
C PRO A 5 16.62 13.75 -22.68
N PRO A 6 15.40 14.12 -23.12
CA PRO A 6 14.62 15.15 -22.48
C PRO A 6 14.38 14.79 -21.01
N LYS A 7 14.74 15.72 -20.12
CA LYS A 7 14.56 15.61 -18.67
C LYS A 7 13.05 15.58 -18.41
N SER A 8 12.50 14.41 -18.10
CA SER A 8 11.08 14.29 -17.75
C SER A 8 10.78 15.19 -16.55
N GLU A 9 9.84 16.13 -16.70
CA GLU A 9 9.41 16.99 -15.61
C GLU A 9 8.79 16.14 -14.49
N VAL A 10 9.34 16.25 -13.28
CA VAL A 10 8.85 15.52 -12.11
C VAL A 10 7.69 16.30 -11.51
N THR A 11 6.47 15.80 -11.69
CA THR A 11 5.28 16.37 -11.05
C THR A 11 5.16 15.87 -9.61
N VAL A 12 5.13 16.78 -8.65
CA VAL A 12 4.86 16.45 -7.24
C VAL A 12 3.37 16.57 -6.97
N ILE A 13 2.76 15.51 -6.45
CA ILE A 13 1.34 15.45 -6.08
C ILE A 13 1.23 15.37 -4.56
N ASN A 14 0.42 16.25 -3.97
CA ASN A 14 0.11 16.21 -2.54
C ASN A 14 -1.18 15.40 -2.32
N LEU A 15 -1.08 14.33 -1.53
CA LEU A 15 -2.22 13.49 -1.18
C LEU A 15 -2.75 13.87 0.21
N LYS A 16 -4.07 13.91 0.35
CA LYS A 16 -4.72 14.04 1.66
C LYS A 16 -4.94 12.64 2.24
N PRO A 17 -4.46 12.34 3.46
CA PRO A 17 -4.72 11.06 4.10
C PRO A 17 -6.20 10.86 4.41
N ILE A 18 -6.67 9.63 4.22
CA ILE A 18 -8.01 9.13 4.56
C ILE A 18 -7.83 8.17 5.74
N GLU A 19 -8.71 8.21 6.73
CA GLU A 19 -8.69 7.23 7.81
C GLU A 19 -8.94 5.82 7.27
N ALA A 20 -8.12 4.86 7.69
CA ALA A 20 -8.22 3.48 7.31
C ALA A 20 -9.24 2.76 8.22
N THR A 21 -10.46 2.59 7.71
CA THR A 21 -11.50 1.75 8.30
C THR A 21 -11.72 0.53 7.41
N PRO A 22 -12.38 -0.53 7.90
CA PRO A 22 -12.78 -1.65 7.05
C PRO A 22 -13.51 -1.20 5.78
N GLU A 23 -14.37 -0.18 5.88
CA GLU A 23 -15.15 0.35 4.76
C GLU A 23 -14.32 1.18 3.77
N SER A 24 -13.42 2.04 4.28
CA SER A 24 -12.61 2.91 3.43
C SER A 24 -11.48 2.15 2.73
N PHE A 25 -11.01 1.05 3.33
CA PHE A 25 -9.86 0.28 2.85
C PHE A 25 -10.23 -1.01 2.10
N LYS A 26 -11.51 -1.42 2.09
CA LYS A 26 -11.98 -2.70 1.51
C LYS A 26 -11.52 -3.00 0.08
N GLU A 27 -11.32 -1.97 -0.74
CA GLU A 27 -10.90 -2.13 -2.14
C GLU A 27 -9.39 -2.39 -2.30
N PHE A 28 -8.62 -2.22 -1.22
CA PHE A 28 -7.16 -2.36 -1.17
C PHE A 28 -6.72 -3.53 -0.28
N GLY A 29 -7.54 -3.90 0.71
CA GLY A 29 -7.15 -4.89 1.70
C GLY A 29 -8.12 -4.99 2.87
N GLN A 30 -7.61 -5.43 4.01
CA GLN A 30 -8.32 -5.50 5.28
C GLN A 30 -7.63 -4.60 6.32
N VAL A 31 -8.42 -4.00 7.19
CA VAL A 31 -7.95 -3.36 8.42
C VAL A 31 -8.23 -4.34 9.55
N ILE A 32 -7.20 -4.73 10.30
CA ILE A 32 -7.28 -5.77 11.33
C ILE A 32 -7.02 -5.12 12.69
N GLY A 33 -7.99 -5.20 13.60
CA GLY A 33 -7.88 -4.70 14.96
C GLY A 33 -7.45 -5.77 15.96
N ALA A 34 -7.30 -5.39 17.24
CA ALA A 34 -7.24 -6.38 18.32
C ALA A 34 -8.57 -7.14 18.45
N SER A 35 -8.44 -8.42 18.77
CA SER A 35 -9.50 -9.28 19.28
C SER A 35 -9.26 -9.63 20.76
N PRO A 36 -10.31 -9.94 21.54
CA PRO A 36 -10.16 -10.57 22.85
C PRO A 36 -9.44 -11.92 22.77
N ASP A 37 -8.74 -12.27 23.85
CA ASP A 37 -8.13 -13.60 23.98
C ASP A 37 -9.20 -14.72 23.94
N GLY A 38 -8.88 -15.81 23.26
CA GLY A 38 -9.78 -16.96 23.09
C GLY A 38 -10.89 -16.79 22.04
N GLU A 39 -10.92 -15.69 21.28
CA GLU A 39 -11.80 -15.56 20.12
C GLU A 39 -11.47 -16.64 19.07
N LEU A 40 -12.51 -17.25 18.49
CA LEU A 40 -12.34 -18.28 17.46
C LEU A 40 -11.99 -17.64 16.12
N PHE A 41 -11.16 -18.34 15.34
CA PHE A 41 -10.81 -17.92 13.99
C PHE A 41 -12.07 -17.62 13.14
N GLY A 42 -12.06 -16.47 12.49
CA GLY A 42 -13.20 -15.96 11.73
C GLY A 42 -12.81 -14.92 10.68
N PRO A 43 -13.82 -14.30 10.05
CA PRO A 43 -13.61 -13.34 8.96
C PRO A 43 -12.94 -12.03 9.39
N ASN A 44 -12.85 -11.77 10.70
CA ASN A 44 -12.20 -10.60 11.26
C ASN A 44 -10.68 -10.77 11.41
N ASP A 45 -10.19 -12.02 11.35
CA ASP A 45 -8.76 -12.31 11.32
C ASP A 45 -8.14 -11.97 9.97
N ALA A 46 -6.84 -11.67 9.98
CA ALA A 46 -6.08 -11.46 8.75
C ALA A 46 -6.10 -12.72 7.86
N GLN A 47 -6.66 -12.60 6.66
CA GLN A 47 -6.78 -13.71 5.70
C GLN A 47 -5.52 -13.82 4.82
N LEU A 48 -4.44 -14.35 5.39
CA LEU A 48 -3.16 -14.53 4.71
C LEU A 48 -3.14 -15.77 3.80
N ASP A 49 -2.75 -15.60 2.54
CA ASP A 49 -2.32 -16.73 1.70
C ASP A 49 -0.81 -16.90 1.78
N LEU A 50 -0.40 -18.03 2.38
CA LEU A 50 0.97 -18.44 2.60
C LEU A 50 1.37 -19.64 1.70
N SER A 51 0.56 -19.99 0.71
CA SER A 51 0.75 -21.18 -0.14
C SER A 51 1.90 -21.08 -1.15
N LYS A 52 2.45 -19.88 -1.37
CA LYS A 52 3.43 -19.59 -2.44
C LYS A 52 4.89 -19.66 -2.02
N GLY A 53 5.19 -20.37 -0.94
CA GLY A 53 6.56 -20.62 -0.48
C GLY A 53 6.71 -20.43 1.02
N ILE A 54 7.93 -20.09 1.46
CA ILE A 54 8.22 -19.81 2.87
C ILE A 54 7.88 -18.35 3.17
N PRO A 55 6.94 -18.05 4.07
CA PRO A 55 6.61 -16.68 4.44
C PRO A 55 7.81 -15.97 5.07
N ARG A 56 8.04 -14.73 4.66
CA ARG A 56 9.08 -13.88 5.26
C ARG A 56 8.45 -13.04 6.37
N PHE A 57 8.88 -13.28 7.61
CA PHE A 57 8.60 -12.41 8.74
C PHE A 57 9.86 -11.61 9.10
N TYR A 58 9.75 -10.29 9.17
CA TYR A 58 10.85 -9.42 9.56
C TYR A 58 10.34 -8.14 10.19
N ILE A 59 11.15 -7.57 11.08
CA ILE A 59 10.87 -6.29 11.72
C ILE A 59 11.60 -5.20 10.92
N MET A 60 10.85 -4.24 10.39
CA MET A 60 11.43 -3.10 9.69
C MET A 60 11.71 -1.98 10.68
N ASN A 61 12.98 -1.60 10.85
CA ASN A 61 13.35 -0.41 11.60
C ASN A 61 13.36 0.80 10.66
N LEU A 62 12.46 1.76 10.91
CA LEU A 62 12.26 2.93 10.07
C LEU A 62 12.63 4.18 10.88
N GLN A 63 13.66 4.89 10.44
CA GLN A 63 14.15 6.10 11.08
C GLN A 63 14.06 7.29 10.12
N SER A 64 13.51 8.41 10.57
CA SER A 64 13.63 9.74 9.93
C SER A 64 13.26 9.82 8.45
N GLN A 65 12.21 9.12 8.01
CA GLN A 65 11.76 9.18 6.62
C GLN A 65 10.81 10.37 6.36
N LEU A 66 10.88 10.95 5.16
CA LEU A 66 9.95 11.98 4.71
C LEU A 66 8.65 11.34 4.16
N LEU A 67 7.49 12.00 4.29
CA LEU A 67 6.23 11.64 3.61
C LEU A 67 6.31 11.93 2.09
N ARG A 68 7.29 11.30 1.41
CA ARG A 68 7.53 11.46 -0.03
C ARG A 68 8.04 10.15 -0.62
N PHE A 69 7.48 9.77 -1.75
CA PHE A 69 7.94 8.66 -2.59
C PHE A 69 7.69 8.98 -4.05
N SER A 70 8.42 8.27 -4.90
CA SER A 70 8.27 8.27 -6.35
C SER A 70 8.03 6.88 -6.92
N MET A 71 7.97 5.84 -6.06
CA MET A 71 7.84 4.44 -6.48
C MET A 71 6.86 3.69 -5.59
N ILE A 72 6.16 2.76 -6.22
CA ILE A 72 5.24 1.83 -5.58
C ILE A 72 5.62 0.40 -5.96
N THR A 73 5.42 -0.54 -5.04
CA THR A 73 5.71 -1.96 -5.20
C THR A 73 4.39 -2.72 -5.34
N HIS A 74 4.37 -3.66 -6.28
CA HIS A 74 3.22 -4.52 -6.51
C HIS A 74 3.60 -5.97 -6.21
N HIS A 75 2.85 -6.63 -5.32
CA HIS A 75 3.00 -8.04 -5.01
C HIS A 75 1.87 -8.85 -5.68
N ALA A 76 2.09 -9.24 -6.93
CA ALA A 76 1.08 -9.89 -7.76
C ALA A 76 0.66 -11.29 -7.28
N SER A 77 1.44 -11.93 -6.41
CA SER A 77 1.30 -13.36 -6.11
C SER A 77 1.36 -13.71 -4.64
N VAL A 78 1.39 -12.72 -3.74
CA VAL A 78 1.42 -12.95 -2.30
C VAL A 78 0.59 -11.89 -1.57
N THR A 79 0.15 -12.22 -0.36
CA THR A 79 -0.40 -11.24 0.59
C THR A 79 0.71 -10.59 1.40
N GLN A 80 0.50 -9.35 1.86
CA GLN A 80 1.43 -8.65 2.75
C GLN A 80 0.66 -8.04 3.92
N CYS A 81 1.05 -8.41 5.15
CA CYS A 81 0.53 -7.77 6.36
C CYS A 81 1.59 -6.81 6.94
N LEU A 82 1.17 -5.60 7.28
CA LEU A 82 1.99 -4.56 7.88
C LEU A 82 1.33 -4.07 9.16
N GLY A 83 2.14 -3.75 10.16
CA GLY A 83 1.66 -3.25 11.44
C GLY A 83 2.72 -2.43 12.16
N SER A 84 2.26 -1.47 12.94
CA SER A 84 3.12 -0.66 13.83
C SER A 84 3.26 -1.38 15.18
N ILE A 85 4.49 -1.79 15.53
CA ILE A 85 4.75 -2.52 16.80
C ILE A 85 4.46 -1.64 18.02
N GLY A 86 4.84 -0.35 17.97
CA GLY A 86 4.52 0.62 19.02
C GLY A 86 3.12 1.21 18.89
N GLY A 87 2.33 0.70 17.93
CA GLY A 87 1.02 1.17 17.46
C GLY A 87 0.90 2.65 17.10
N HIS A 88 2.02 3.36 16.99
CA HIS A 88 2.03 4.73 16.50
C HIS A 88 1.27 4.89 15.18
N VAL A 89 0.62 6.05 15.03
CA VAL A 89 -0.06 6.43 13.79
C VAL A 89 0.90 6.32 12.61
N TRP A 90 0.44 5.67 11.55
CA TRP A 90 1.23 5.45 10.36
C TRP A 90 0.43 5.63 9.08
N TYR A 91 1.15 5.83 7.98
CA TYR A 91 0.57 6.19 6.70
C TYR A 91 0.99 5.19 5.62
N LEU A 92 0.06 4.90 4.69
CA LEU A 92 0.29 3.99 3.58
C LEU A 92 -0.26 4.56 2.28
N GLY A 93 0.57 4.65 1.25
CA GLY A 93 0.13 4.96 -0.10
C GLY A 93 -0.28 3.69 -0.83
N VAL A 94 -1.50 3.60 -1.35
CA VAL A 94 -1.99 2.45 -2.11
C VAL A 94 -2.68 2.88 -3.39
N ALA A 95 -2.57 2.07 -4.43
CA ALA A 95 -3.36 2.18 -5.64
C ALA A 95 -4.14 0.87 -5.81
N LYS A 96 -5.30 0.96 -6.47
CA LYS A 96 -6.16 -0.22 -6.64
C LYS A 96 -5.44 -1.29 -7.47
N PRO A 97 -5.65 -2.57 -7.16
CA PRO A 97 -5.23 -3.66 -8.03
C PRO A 97 -5.84 -3.50 -9.42
N SER A 98 -5.03 -3.66 -10.47
CA SER A 98 -5.49 -3.44 -11.84
C SER A 98 -4.83 -4.35 -12.87
N LEU A 99 -4.41 -5.55 -12.45
CA LEU A 99 -3.86 -6.55 -13.35
C LEU A 99 -4.83 -6.83 -14.51
N VAL A 100 -4.30 -6.83 -15.72
CA VAL A 100 -5.06 -7.11 -16.95
C VAL A 100 -4.42 -8.30 -17.64
N ASP A 101 -5.23 -9.20 -18.19
CA ASP A 101 -4.70 -10.23 -19.09
C ASP A 101 -4.25 -9.57 -20.41
N SER A 102 -3.10 -10.02 -20.90
CA SER A 102 -2.51 -9.64 -22.19
C SER A 102 -3.51 -9.62 -23.36
N LYS A 103 -4.55 -10.46 -23.33
CA LYS A 103 -5.59 -10.56 -24.36
C LYS A 103 -6.67 -9.48 -24.28
N GLU A 104 -6.83 -8.83 -23.13
CA GLU A 104 -7.88 -7.84 -22.86
C GLU A 104 -7.40 -6.39 -23.08
N VAL A 105 -6.08 -6.17 -23.08
CA VAL A 105 -5.45 -4.85 -23.33
C VAL A 105 -5.87 -4.24 -24.67
N GLU A 106 -6.16 -5.07 -25.68
CA GLU A 106 -6.60 -4.63 -27.02
C GLU A 106 -8.05 -4.12 -27.05
N LYS A 107 -8.87 -4.38 -26.03
CA LYS A 107 -10.32 -4.14 -26.05
C LYS A 107 -10.78 -2.89 -25.30
N GLU A 108 -10.01 -2.36 -24.36
CA GLU A 108 -10.37 -1.14 -23.60
C GLU A 108 -9.74 0.12 -24.21
N LYS A 109 -10.44 0.72 -25.19
CA LYS A 109 -10.08 2.05 -25.72
C LYS A 109 -10.12 3.10 -24.60
N GLY A 110 -8.96 3.63 -24.22
CA GLY A 110 -8.84 4.84 -23.38
C GLY A 110 -8.13 4.69 -22.05
N LYS A 111 -7.74 3.47 -21.63
CA LYS A 111 -6.91 3.27 -20.43
C LYS A 111 -5.48 2.89 -20.84
N ILE A 112 -4.48 3.51 -20.22
CA ILE A 112 -3.07 3.24 -20.49
C ILE A 112 -2.69 1.97 -19.70
N ALA A 113 -2.66 0.83 -20.39
CA ALA A 113 -2.07 -0.39 -19.85
C ALA A 113 -0.54 -0.27 -19.86
N VAL A 114 0.09 -0.55 -18.72
CA VAL A 114 1.53 -0.52 -18.54
C VAL A 114 2.03 -1.94 -18.32
N GLN A 115 3.13 -2.31 -18.97
CA GLN A 115 3.79 -3.58 -18.73
C GLN A 115 4.83 -3.43 -17.62
N SER A 116 4.71 -4.25 -16.58
CA SER A 116 5.71 -4.37 -15.52
C SER A 116 6.98 -5.02 -16.04
N ARG A 117 8.11 -4.76 -15.35
CA ARG A 117 9.40 -5.42 -15.60
C ARG A 117 9.31 -6.95 -15.55
N PHE A 118 8.35 -7.50 -14.82
CA PHE A 118 8.13 -8.94 -14.68
C PHE A 118 7.08 -9.49 -15.66
N GLY A 119 6.70 -8.73 -16.68
CA GLY A 119 5.88 -9.20 -17.81
C GLY A 119 4.36 -9.17 -17.60
N HIS A 120 3.87 -8.81 -16.42
CA HIS A 120 2.44 -8.60 -16.18
C HIS A 120 1.99 -7.19 -16.60
N PHE A 121 0.73 -7.06 -17.02
CA PHE A 121 0.13 -5.79 -17.41
C PHE A 121 -0.80 -5.27 -16.31
N TYR A 122 -0.84 -3.96 -16.14
CA TYR A 122 -1.70 -3.30 -15.16
C TYR A 122 -2.17 -1.94 -15.69
N LEU A 123 -3.28 -1.44 -15.17
CA LEU A 123 -3.79 -0.09 -15.49
C LEU A 123 -3.33 0.90 -14.42
N LEU A 124 -2.91 2.09 -14.82
CA LEU A 124 -2.63 3.14 -13.83
C LEU A 124 -3.89 3.50 -13.05
N GLN A 125 -3.83 3.33 -11.73
CA GLN A 125 -4.89 3.69 -10.80
C GLN A 125 -4.50 4.94 -9.99
N PRO A 126 -5.48 5.78 -9.60
CA PRO A 126 -5.20 6.88 -8.68
C PRO A 126 -4.58 6.38 -7.38
N LEU A 127 -3.53 7.07 -6.95
CA LEU A 127 -2.86 6.81 -5.68
C LEU A 127 -3.67 7.44 -4.54
N MET A 128 -3.93 6.66 -3.50
CA MET A 128 -4.63 7.06 -2.28
C MET A 128 -3.69 6.95 -1.08
N MET A 129 -3.85 7.85 -0.12
CA MET A 129 -3.09 7.84 1.12
C MET A 129 -4.02 7.48 2.27
N PHE A 130 -3.68 6.44 3.03
CA PHE A 130 -4.42 6.03 4.21
C PHE A 130 -3.63 6.31 5.48
N MET A 131 -4.34 6.62 6.56
CA MET A 131 -3.83 6.85 7.90
C MET A 131 -4.44 5.82 8.85
N PHE A 132 -3.59 5.12 9.59
CA PHE A 132 -3.97 4.09 10.54
C PHE A 132 -3.69 4.61 11.95
N SER A 133 -4.75 4.82 12.74
CA SER A 133 -4.73 5.57 14.00
C SER A 133 -5.13 4.77 15.23
N GLU A 134 -5.95 3.72 15.08
CA GLU A 134 -6.47 2.96 16.21
C GLU A 134 -5.49 1.87 16.70
N PHE A 135 -5.58 1.52 17.98
CA PHE A 135 -4.62 0.65 18.65
C PHE A 135 -5.26 -0.67 19.10
N PRO A 136 -4.61 -1.82 18.84
CA PRO A 136 -3.63 -2.07 17.77
C PRO A 136 -4.34 -2.29 16.43
N VAL A 137 -3.87 -1.63 15.37
CA VAL A 137 -4.33 -1.87 14.00
C VAL A 137 -3.19 -2.33 13.10
N LEU A 138 -3.41 -3.46 12.44
CA LEU A 138 -2.63 -3.95 11.31
C LEU A 138 -3.38 -3.63 10.02
N SER A 139 -2.63 -3.45 8.92
CA SER A 139 -3.21 -3.51 7.58
C SER A 139 -2.82 -4.84 6.94
N LEU A 140 -3.79 -5.55 6.39
CA LEU A 140 -3.52 -6.60 5.42
C LEU A 140 -3.73 -6.04 4.02
N LEU A 141 -2.70 -6.03 3.21
CA LEU A 141 -2.83 -5.83 1.78
C LEU A 141 -3.17 -7.17 1.13
N ASN A 142 -4.36 -7.22 0.53
CA ASN A 142 -4.80 -8.39 -0.23
C ASN A 142 -4.01 -8.49 -1.54
N PHE A 143 -4.09 -9.67 -2.16
CA PHE A 143 -3.56 -9.93 -3.49
C PHE A 143 -3.76 -8.73 -4.41
N ILE A 144 -2.69 -8.36 -5.12
CA ILE A 144 -2.71 -7.40 -6.23
C ILE A 144 -2.69 -5.90 -5.80
N ALA A 145 -2.63 -5.56 -4.51
CA ALA A 145 -2.48 -4.15 -4.14
C ALA A 145 -1.10 -3.61 -4.55
N GLU A 146 -1.09 -2.52 -5.34
CA GLU A 146 0.12 -1.73 -5.57
C GLU A 146 0.25 -0.77 -4.40
N HIS A 147 1.35 -0.82 -3.68
CA HIS A 147 1.58 0.06 -2.55
C HIS A 147 2.83 0.89 -2.76
N GLY A 148 2.64 2.21 -2.73
CA GLY A 148 3.73 3.12 -2.50
C GLY A 148 4.20 2.90 -1.11
N MET A 149 5.49 2.61 -0.98
CA MET A 149 6.18 2.93 0.25
C MET A 149 6.65 4.39 0.05
N PRO A 150 5.90 5.44 0.49
CA PRO A 150 6.61 6.55 1.13
C PRO A 150 7.60 5.86 2.03
N GLY A 151 8.90 6.15 1.96
CA GLY A 151 9.82 5.63 2.97
C GLY A 151 9.10 5.78 4.32
N LEU A 152 8.76 4.66 4.94
CA LEU A 152 7.55 4.54 5.78
C LEU A 152 7.58 5.64 6.84
N CYS A 153 6.81 6.70 6.63
CA CYS A 153 6.86 7.87 7.49
C CYS A 153 5.81 7.67 8.56
N LEU A 154 6.18 6.82 9.53
CA LEU A 154 5.72 6.94 10.89
C LEU A 154 6.30 8.25 11.43
N LYS A 155 5.58 9.36 11.28
CA LYS A 155 5.75 10.48 12.21
C LYS A 155 4.63 10.39 13.22
N GLN A 156 5.01 10.03 14.43
CA GLN A 156 4.32 10.50 15.62
C GLN A 156 4.41 12.03 15.61
N MET A 157 3.39 12.72 15.12
CA MET A 157 3.22 14.13 15.44
C MET A 157 2.68 14.19 16.87
N GLN A 158 3.56 14.48 17.83
CA GLN A 158 3.11 15.12 19.05
C GLN A 158 2.60 16.51 18.64
N TRP A 159 1.30 16.69 18.72
CA TRP A 159 0.68 18.00 18.62
C TRP A 159 1.03 18.75 19.92
N THR A 160 2.07 19.57 19.91
CA THR A 160 2.18 20.64 20.91
C THR A 160 1.40 21.82 20.38
N SER A 161 0.19 22.00 20.89
CA SER A 161 -0.51 23.28 20.79
C SER A 161 0.37 24.34 21.46
N THR A 162 0.90 25.26 20.68
CA THR A 162 1.40 26.52 21.24
C THR A 162 0.27 27.52 21.10
N THR A 163 -0.35 27.81 22.25
CA THR A 163 -1.21 28.95 22.65
C THR A 163 -1.99 29.69 21.58
#